data_AF-A0A2K6L1R9-F1
#
_entry.id   AF-A0A2K6L1R9-F1
#
_cell.length_a   1.000
_cell.length_b   1.000
_cell.length_c   1.000
_cell.angle_alpha   90.00
_cell.angle_beta   90.00
_cell.angle_gamma   90.00
#
_symmetry.space_group_name_H-M   'P 1'
#
loop_
_entity.id
_entity.type
_entity.pdbx_description
1 polymer ?
#
loop_
_entity_poly.entity_id
_entity_poly.type
_entity_poly.pdbx_seq_one_letter_code
_entity_poly.pdbx_strand_id
1 'polypeptide(L)'
;MARQPYRFPQARIPERGSGVFRLTVRNAMAHHDSEMKEECLREDLKFYFMSPCEKYRARCQIPWKLGLQILKIVMVTTQLVRFGLSNQLVVAFKEDNTVAFKHLFLKGYSGTDEDDYSCSVYTQEDAYESIFFAINQYHQLKDITLGTLGYGENEDNRIGLKVCKQHYKKGTMFPSNETLNIDNDIELDCVHLDLQDLSKDPPDWKNSSFFRLEFYRLLQVEISFHLKGIDLQTIHSRELPDCYVFQNTIIFDNKAHSGKIKIYFDSDAKIEECKDLNIFGSTQKNAQYVLVFDAFVIVICLASLILCTRSIVLALRLQKRFLNFFLEKYKRPVCDTDQWKFINGWYVLVIISDLMTIIGSILKMEIKAKNLTNYDLCSILLGTSTLLVWVGVIRYLGYFQAYNVLILTMQASLPKVLRFCACAGMIYLGYTFCGWIVLGPYHDKFENLNTVAECLFSLVNGDDMFATFAQIQQKSILVWLFSRLYLYSFISLFIYMILSLFIALITDSYDTIKKFQQNGFPETDLQEFLKECSSKEEYQKESSAFLSCICCRRRKRSDDHLIPIN
;
A
#
# COMPACT_ATOMS: atom_id res chain seq x y z
N MET A 1 -10.52 -88.92 -68.09
CA MET A 1 -11.70 -89.73 -67.71
C MET A 1 -11.84 -89.68 -66.20
N ALA A 2 -13.03 -89.39 -65.70
CA ALA A 2 -13.36 -89.09 -64.31
C ALA A 2 -13.06 -90.23 -63.30
N ARG A 3 -12.79 -89.87 -62.04
CA ARG A 3 -13.69 -90.13 -60.88
C ARG A 3 -13.14 -89.55 -59.57
N GLN A 4 -14.02 -88.82 -58.86
CA GLN A 4 -13.89 -88.31 -57.50
C GLN A 4 -13.94 -89.45 -56.45
N PRO A 5 -13.41 -89.23 -55.23
CA PRO A 5 -13.89 -89.91 -54.03
C PRO A 5 -14.63 -88.97 -53.05
N TYR A 6 -15.52 -89.59 -52.28
CA TYR A 6 -16.63 -89.06 -51.52
C TYR A 6 -16.26 -88.21 -50.28
N ARG A 7 -17.13 -87.22 -50.00
CA ARG A 7 -17.16 -86.32 -48.83
C ARG A 7 -17.75 -87.01 -47.59
N PHE A 8 -17.09 -86.86 -46.45
CA PHE A 8 -17.67 -86.99 -45.10
C PHE A 8 -18.18 -85.61 -44.61
N PRO A 9 -19.35 -85.50 -43.96
CA PRO A 9 -19.72 -84.34 -43.15
C PRO A 9 -19.46 -84.61 -41.66
N GLN A 10 -18.64 -83.77 -41.02
CA GLN A 10 -18.45 -83.74 -39.56
C GLN A 10 -19.21 -82.56 -38.93
N ALA A 11 -19.62 -82.80 -37.69
CA ALA A 11 -20.64 -82.10 -36.92
C ALA A 11 -20.42 -80.59 -36.70
N ARG A 12 -21.55 -79.86 -36.61
CA ARG A 12 -21.64 -78.46 -36.21
C ARG A 12 -22.23 -78.39 -34.79
N ILE A 13 -21.44 -77.95 -33.81
CA ILE A 13 -21.88 -77.53 -32.46
C ILE A 13 -21.87 -75.99 -32.45
N PRO A 14 -22.86 -75.29 -31.88
CA PRO A 14 -22.99 -73.84 -32.00
C PRO A 14 -22.11 -73.10 -30.98
N GLU A 15 -21.42 -72.04 -31.42
CA GLU A 15 -20.77 -71.07 -30.54
C GLU A 15 -21.39 -69.67 -30.69
N ARG A 16 -21.49 -68.99 -29.54
CA ARG A 16 -21.26 -67.55 -29.32
C ARG A 16 -22.49 -66.63 -29.18
N GLY A 17 -23.03 -66.59 -27.94
CA GLY A 17 -23.87 -65.52 -27.39
C GLY A 17 -23.23 -64.77 -26.21
N SER A 18 -21.98 -64.30 -26.34
CA SER A 18 -21.20 -63.72 -25.21
C SER A 18 -20.71 -62.26 -25.44
N GLY A 19 -20.78 -61.74 -26.67
CA GLY A 19 -20.27 -60.40 -27.00
C GLY A 19 -21.16 -59.23 -26.58
N VAL A 20 -22.49 -59.36 -26.78
CA VAL A 20 -23.45 -58.27 -26.53
C VAL A 20 -23.69 -58.04 -25.04
N PHE A 21 -23.73 -59.11 -24.24
CA PHE A 21 -23.95 -59.04 -22.79
C PHE A 21 -22.74 -58.44 -22.03
N ARG A 22 -21.52 -58.70 -22.50
CA ARG A 22 -20.30 -58.07 -21.94
C ARG A 22 -20.22 -56.57 -22.25
N LEU A 23 -20.75 -56.11 -23.38
CA LEU A 23 -20.78 -54.69 -23.73
C LEU A 23 -21.81 -53.91 -22.91
N THR A 24 -23.01 -54.47 -22.72
CA THR A 24 -24.06 -53.86 -21.89
C THR A 24 -23.69 -53.83 -20.41
N VAL A 25 -23.09 -54.89 -19.87
CA VAL A 25 -22.61 -54.88 -18.47
C VAL A 25 -21.45 -53.91 -18.29
N ARG A 26 -20.53 -53.79 -19.27
CA ARG A 26 -19.42 -52.83 -19.21
C ARG A 26 -19.90 -51.39 -19.34
N ASN A 27 -20.91 -51.13 -20.17
CA ASN A 27 -21.54 -49.82 -20.28
C ASN A 27 -22.37 -49.48 -19.03
N ALA A 28 -23.05 -50.44 -18.41
CA ALA A 28 -23.78 -50.25 -17.16
C ALA A 28 -22.84 -50.02 -15.96
N MET A 29 -21.72 -50.77 -15.87
CA MET A 29 -20.67 -50.51 -14.88
C MET A 29 -20.00 -49.15 -15.10
N ALA A 30 -19.74 -48.75 -16.34
CA ALA A 30 -19.21 -47.42 -16.65
C ALA A 30 -20.20 -46.29 -16.32
N HIS A 31 -21.51 -46.53 -16.50
CA HIS A 31 -22.56 -45.58 -16.11
C HIS A 31 -22.65 -45.44 -14.58
N HIS A 32 -22.62 -46.56 -13.86
CA HIS A 32 -22.67 -46.58 -12.41
C HIS A 32 -21.41 -45.98 -11.77
N ASP A 33 -20.23 -46.21 -12.35
CA ASP A 33 -18.97 -45.56 -11.95
C ASP A 33 -19.00 -44.04 -12.22
N SER A 34 -19.67 -43.60 -13.29
CA SER A 34 -19.84 -42.18 -13.63
C SER A 34 -20.78 -41.48 -12.64
N GLU A 35 -21.88 -42.13 -12.26
CA GLU A 35 -22.83 -41.63 -11.25
C GLU A 35 -22.21 -41.57 -9.85
N MET A 36 -21.46 -42.60 -9.44
CA MET A 36 -20.72 -42.57 -8.16
C MET A 36 -19.65 -41.46 -8.13
N LYS A 37 -18.95 -41.23 -9.24
CA LYS A 37 -17.97 -40.13 -9.36
C LYS A 37 -18.64 -38.76 -9.30
N GLU A 38 -19.84 -38.63 -9.86
CA GLU A 38 -20.65 -37.40 -9.82
C GLU A 38 -21.08 -37.05 -8.40
N GLU A 39 -21.64 -38.02 -7.68
CA GLU A 39 -22.09 -37.84 -6.29
C GLU A 39 -20.92 -37.48 -5.38
N CYS A 40 -19.79 -38.18 -5.51
CA CYS A 40 -18.56 -37.87 -4.76
C CYS A 40 -18.03 -36.46 -5.08
N LEU A 41 -18.02 -36.05 -6.36
CA LEU A 41 -17.58 -34.70 -6.75
C LEU A 41 -18.54 -33.62 -6.22
N ARG A 42 -19.85 -33.88 -6.23
CA ARG A 42 -20.89 -32.98 -5.72
C ARG A 42 -20.78 -32.79 -4.21
N GLU A 43 -20.54 -33.87 -3.45
CA GLU A 43 -20.26 -33.78 -2.02
C GLU A 43 -18.99 -32.99 -1.71
N ASP A 44 -17.90 -33.23 -2.45
CA ASP A 44 -16.64 -32.50 -2.33
C ASP A 44 -16.85 -30.99 -2.57
N LEU A 45 -17.64 -30.62 -3.59
CA LEU A 45 -17.99 -29.24 -3.91
C LEU A 45 -18.87 -28.60 -2.84
N LYS A 46 -19.92 -29.29 -2.38
CA LYS A 46 -20.80 -28.80 -1.31
C LYS A 46 -20.00 -28.57 -0.04
N PHE A 47 -19.11 -29.49 0.32
CA PHE A 47 -18.21 -29.32 1.45
C PHE A 47 -17.25 -28.15 1.23
N TYR A 48 -16.71 -27.93 0.03
CA TYR A 48 -15.81 -26.80 -0.23
C TYR A 48 -16.47 -25.44 0.04
N PHE A 49 -17.68 -25.20 -0.48
CA PHE A 49 -18.39 -23.92 -0.40
C PHE A 49 -19.09 -23.65 0.94
N MET A 50 -19.24 -24.66 1.81
CA MET A 50 -19.79 -24.46 3.16
C MET A 50 -18.92 -23.53 4.03
N SER A 51 -19.60 -22.77 4.90
CA SER A 51 -18.93 -21.90 5.88
C SER A 51 -18.13 -22.71 6.92
N PRO A 52 -17.08 -22.16 7.55
CA PRO A 52 -16.33 -22.88 8.58
C PRO A 52 -17.18 -23.33 9.77
N CYS A 53 -18.20 -22.53 10.13
CA CYS A 53 -19.14 -22.87 11.20
C CYS A 53 -20.06 -24.03 10.81
N GLU A 54 -20.50 -24.09 9.55
CA GLU A 54 -21.23 -25.24 9.01
C GLU A 54 -20.36 -26.49 8.94
N LYS A 55 -19.09 -26.37 8.53
CA LYS A 55 -18.13 -27.48 8.52
C LYS A 55 -17.92 -28.06 9.91
N TYR A 56 -17.82 -27.20 10.94
CA TYR A 56 -17.77 -27.62 12.33
C TYR A 56 -19.05 -28.36 12.74
N ARG A 57 -20.23 -27.83 12.40
CA ARG A 57 -21.52 -28.47 12.70
C ARG A 57 -21.70 -29.82 11.99
N ALA A 58 -21.19 -29.97 10.77
CA ALA A 58 -21.35 -31.16 9.95
C ALA A 58 -20.37 -32.30 10.31
N ARG A 59 -19.12 -31.97 10.67
CA ARG A 59 -18.05 -32.98 10.91
C ARG A 59 -17.36 -32.87 12.27
N CYS A 60 -17.79 -31.98 13.16
CA CYS A 60 -17.17 -31.69 14.47
C CYS A 60 -15.66 -31.36 14.39
N GLN A 61 -15.19 -30.85 13.25
CA GLN A 61 -13.77 -30.56 13.03
C GLN A 61 -13.42 -29.15 13.52
N ILE A 62 -12.61 -29.04 14.58
CA ILE A 62 -12.21 -27.76 15.18
C ILE A 62 -11.61 -26.82 14.12
N PRO A 63 -12.12 -25.57 13.97
CA PRO A 63 -11.69 -24.65 12.92
C PRO A 63 -10.36 -23.95 13.26
N TRP A 64 -9.26 -24.71 13.31
CA TRP A 64 -7.91 -24.20 13.61
C TRP A 64 -7.47 -23.04 12.71
N LYS A 65 -7.90 -23.03 11.44
CA LYS A 65 -7.62 -21.93 10.50
C LYS A 65 -8.21 -20.60 11.00
N LEU A 66 -9.43 -20.61 11.53
CA LEU A 66 -10.07 -19.40 12.04
C LEU A 66 -9.35 -18.90 13.30
N GLY A 67 -9.03 -19.82 14.23
CA GLY A 67 -8.27 -19.49 15.44
C GLY A 67 -6.89 -18.89 15.14
N LEU A 68 -6.16 -19.46 14.17
CA LEU A 68 -4.86 -18.93 13.74
C LEU A 68 -4.98 -17.52 13.15
N GLN A 69 -6.01 -17.24 12.35
CA GLN A 69 -6.20 -15.91 11.77
C GLN A 69 -6.58 -14.86 12.82
N ILE A 70 -7.43 -15.22 13.79
CA ILE A 70 -7.74 -14.33 14.93
C ILE A 70 -6.48 -14.03 15.73
N LEU A 71 -5.67 -15.07 16.02
CA LEU A 71 -4.39 -14.88 16.70
C LEU A 71 -3.46 -13.98 15.88
N LYS A 72 -3.37 -14.17 14.57
CA LYS A 72 -2.59 -13.33 13.67
C LYS A 72 -3.01 -11.86 13.74
N ILE A 73 -4.31 -11.56 13.70
CA ILE A 73 -4.82 -10.19 13.78
C ILE A 73 -4.33 -9.49 15.06
N VAL A 74 -4.47 -10.15 16.20
CA VAL A 74 -4.02 -9.61 17.49
C VAL A 74 -2.51 -9.39 17.51
N MET A 75 -1.74 -10.37 17.02
CA MET A 75 -0.27 -10.33 17.06
C MET A 75 0.31 -9.26 16.12
N VAL A 76 -0.15 -9.18 14.87
CA VAL A 76 0.29 -8.17 13.89
C VAL A 76 -0.11 -6.76 14.35
N THR A 77 -1.32 -6.58 14.89
CA THR A 77 -1.76 -5.27 15.41
C THR A 77 -0.90 -4.86 16.61
N THR A 78 -0.63 -5.77 17.54
CA THR A 78 0.23 -5.49 18.70
C THR A 78 1.67 -5.18 18.26
N GLN A 79 2.16 -5.87 17.22
CA GLN A 79 3.46 -5.61 16.62
C GLN A 79 3.56 -4.21 16.03
N LEU A 80 2.53 -3.80 15.28
CA LEU A 80 2.45 -2.48 14.65
C LEU A 80 2.37 -1.37 15.71
N VAL A 81 1.53 -1.51 16.73
CA VAL A 81 1.38 -0.49 17.79
C VAL A 81 2.70 -0.29 18.53
N ARG A 82 3.40 -1.38 18.90
CA ARG A 82 4.71 -1.26 19.56
C ARG A 82 5.76 -0.63 18.66
N PHE A 83 5.78 -1.01 17.38
CA PHE A 83 6.70 -0.42 16.41
C PHE A 83 6.39 1.07 16.18
N GLY A 84 5.12 1.43 16.04
CA GLY A 84 4.67 2.80 15.82
C GLY A 84 5.03 3.73 16.98
N LEU A 85 4.87 3.28 18.23
CA LEU A 85 5.27 4.07 19.40
C LEU A 85 6.78 4.35 19.44
N SER A 86 7.61 3.34 19.13
CA SER A 86 9.06 3.50 19.05
C SER A 86 9.46 4.40 17.88
N ASN A 87 8.89 4.18 16.70
CA ASN A 87 9.14 5.00 15.52
C ASN A 87 8.72 6.46 15.72
N GLN A 88 7.61 6.72 16.41
CA GLN A 88 7.14 8.07 16.71
C GLN A 88 8.14 8.84 17.58
N LEU A 89 8.78 8.19 18.56
CA LEU A 89 9.82 8.82 19.37
C LEU A 89 11.05 9.20 18.51
N VAL A 90 11.47 8.29 17.62
CA VAL A 90 12.59 8.55 16.70
C VAL A 90 12.29 9.72 15.74
N VAL A 91 11.10 9.75 15.16
CA VAL A 91 10.67 10.82 14.25
C VAL A 91 10.56 12.15 15.00
N ALA A 92 9.94 12.16 16.18
CA ALA A 92 9.84 13.37 17.01
C ALA A 92 11.23 13.91 17.37
N PHE A 93 12.16 13.04 17.77
CA PHE A 93 13.54 13.45 18.04
C PHE A 93 14.23 14.04 16.79
N LYS A 94 14.04 13.45 15.60
CA LYS A 94 14.59 14.01 14.35
C LYS A 94 13.98 15.38 14.05
N GLU A 95 12.66 15.51 14.10
CA GLU A 95 11.94 16.75 13.81
C GLU A 95 12.30 17.88 14.78
N ASP A 96 12.29 17.60 16.09
CA ASP A 96 12.63 18.58 17.13
C ASP A 96 14.07 19.09 16.97
N ASN A 97 15.02 18.20 16.66
CA ASN A 97 16.40 18.62 16.39
C ASN A 97 16.51 19.43 15.10
N THR A 98 15.81 19.06 14.02
CA THR A 98 15.80 19.84 12.77
C THR A 98 15.27 21.26 13.01
N VAL A 99 14.19 21.41 13.78
CA VAL A 99 13.66 22.73 14.16
C VAL A 99 14.65 23.50 15.02
N ALA A 100 15.28 22.85 16.00
CA ALA A 100 16.32 23.47 16.82
C ALA A 100 17.51 23.94 15.96
N PHE A 101 17.95 23.15 14.99
CA PHE A 101 19.03 23.52 14.08
C PHE A 101 18.66 24.70 13.18
N LYS A 102 17.42 24.76 12.67
CA LYS A 102 16.94 25.94 11.93
C LYS A 102 17.09 27.21 12.77
N HIS A 103 16.67 27.20 14.04
CA HIS A 103 16.84 28.34 14.93
C HIS A 103 18.31 28.65 15.29
N LEU A 104 19.18 27.65 15.35
CA LEU A 104 20.59 27.83 15.69
C LEU A 104 21.43 28.37 14.53
N PHE A 105 21.20 27.89 13.31
CA PHE A 105 22.06 28.17 12.16
C PHE A 105 21.49 29.21 11.18
N LEU A 106 20.16 29.40 11.14
CA LEU A 106 19.54 30.39 10.26
C LEU A 106 19.33 31.70 10.99
N LYS A 107 19.94 32.77 10.47
CA LYS A 107 19.76 34.12 11.01
C LYS A 107 18.32 34.60 10.78
N GLY A 108 17.62 34.95 11.85
CA GLY A 108 16.28 35.57 11.76
C GLY A 108 15.13 34.60 11.44
N TYR A 109 15.30 33.30 11.67
CA TYR A 109 14.21 32.33 11.48
C TYR A 109 13.05 32.57 12.46
N SER A 110 11.83 32.67 11.94
CA SER A 110 10.62 33.04 12.67
C SER A 110 9.94 31.86 13.39
N GLY A 111 10.34 30.62 13.11
CA GLY A 111 9.73 29.39 13.63
C GLY A 111 8.72 28.73 12.68
N THR A 112 8.39 29.38 11.57
CA THR A 112 7.56 28.81 10.50
C THR A 112 8.25 29.00 9.16
N ASP A 113 8.35 27.95 8.36
CA ASP A 113 8.89 28.05 6.99
C ASP A 113 7.97 28.93 6.12
N GLU A 114 8.57 29.67 5.18
CA GLU A 114 7.86 30.44 4.16
C GLU A 114 7.62 29.54 2.95
N ASP A 115 6.44 28.91 2.89
CA ASP A 115 6.10 27.88 1.90
C ASP A 115 7.08 26.68 1.97
N ASP A 116 7.85 26.44 0.91
CA ASP A 116 8.80 25.30 0.79
C ASP A 116 10.23 25.60 1.30
N TYR A 117 10.54 26.85 1.67
CA TYR A 117 11.89 27.26 2.08
C TYR A 117 11.89 27.91 3.46
N SER A 118 13.00 27.81 4.20
CA SER A 118 13.03 28.22 5.61
C SER A 118 13.14 29.73 5.82
N CYS A 119 13.91 30.42 4.99
CA CYS A 119 13.96 31.88 5.00
C CYS A 119 14.44 32.43 3.64
N SER A 120 14.25 33.73 3.41
CA SER A 120 14.72 34.38 2.20
C SER A 120 15.54 35.63 2.50
N VAL A 121 16.48 35.91 1.60
CA VAL A 121 17.41 37.04 1.70
C VAL A 121 17.38 37.85 0.41
N TYR A 122 17.43 39.18 0.57
CA TYR A 122 17.24 40.14 -0.53
C TYR A 122 18.46 41.02 -0.80
N THR A 123 19.41 41.13 0.15
CA THR A 123 20.60 41.96 0.00
C THR A 123 21.88 41.12 0.00
N GLN A 124 22.94 41.64 -0.64
CA GLN A 124 24.24 40.97 -0.66
C GLN A 124 24.87 40.92 0.74
N GLU A 125 24.72 41.99 1.51
CA GLU A 125 25.22 42.09 2.88
C GLU A 125 24.55 41.04 3.78
N ASP A 126 23.22 40.94 3.72
CA ASP A 126 22.47 39.93 4.49
C ASP A 126 22.86 38.50 4.09
N ALA A 127 23.18 38.25 2.82
CA ALA A 127 23.61 36.94 2.35
C ALA A 127 24.98 36.56 2.95
N TYR A 128 25.94 37.50 2.94
CA TYR A 128 27.23 37.33 3.61
C TYR A 128 27.06 37.14 5.11
N GLU A 129 26.27 37.99 5.77
CA GLU A 129 26.02 37.89 7.20
C GLU A 129 25.36 36.57 7.58
N SER A 130 24.44 36.05 6.77
CA SER A 130 23.78 34.76 7.01
C SER A 130 24.74 33.59 6.88
N ILE A 131 25.62 33.59 5.87
CA ILE A 131 26.67 32.57 5.69
C ILE A 131 27.64 32.60 6.88
N PHE A 132 28.14 33.79 7.24
CA PHE A 132 29.10 33.92 8.34
C PHE A 132 28.46 33.64 9.70
N PHE A 133 27.18 33.96 9.87
CA PHE A 133 26.42 33.61 11.06
C PHE A 133 26.38 32.09 11.25
N ALA A 134 26.00 31.31 10.21
CA ALA A 134 25.95 29.85 10.30
C ALA A 134 27.32 29.25 10.68
N ILE A 135 28.42 29.76 10.09
CA ILE A 135 29.78 29.28 10.40
C ILE A 135 30.18 29.59 11.84
N ASN A 136 29.90 30.81 12.32
CA ASN A 136 30.20 31.20 13.70
C ASN A 136 29.37 30.42 14.72
N GLN A 137 28.09 30.17 14.42
CA GLN A 137 27.21 29.36 15.27
C GLN A 137 27.70 27.90 15.35
N TYR A 138 28.22 27.35 14.26
CA TYR A 138 28.86 26.02 14.28
C TYR A 138 30.11 26.00 15.16
N HIS A 139 30.95 27.03 15.11
CA HIS A 139 32.09 27.15 16.02
C HIS A 139 31.63 27.19 17.49
N GLN A 140 30.63 28.02 17.82
CA GLN A 140 30.19 28.23 19.20
C GLN A 140 29.14 27.21 19.66
N LEU A 141 28.93 26.12 18.91
CA LEU A 141 27.88 25.15 19.14
C LEU A 141 27.83 24.67 20.59
N LYS A 142 28.97 24.25 21.16
CA LYS A 142 29.03 23.70 22.52
C LYS A 142 28.61 24.69 23.61
N ASP A 143 28.79 25.98 23.36
CA ASP A 143 28.50 27.03 24.35
C ASP A 143 27.06 27.53 24.24
N ILE A 144 26.45 27.45 23.05
CA ILE A 144 25.12 27.99 22.74
C ILE A 144 24.02 26.93 22.87
N THR A 145 24.29 25.67 22.51
CA THR A 145 23.23 24.66 22.38
C THR A 145 22.75 24.13 23.71
N LEU A 146 21.42 23.93 23.82
CA LEU A 146 20.79 23.24 24.94
C LEU A 146 20.87 21.70 24.82
N GLY A 147 21.04 21.19 23.61
CA GLY A 147 21.10 19.76 23.32
C GLY A 147 22.48 19.15 23.61
N THR A 148 22.51 17.86 23.93
CA THR A 148 23.77 17.09 24.03
C THR A 148 24.31 16.77 22.64
N LEU A 149 24.87 17.79 21.99
CA LEU A 149 25.41 17.72 20.65
C LEU A 149 26.94 17.66 20.67
N GLY A 150 27.49 16.81 19.81
CA GLY A 150 28.91 16.72 19.51
C GLY A 150 29.17 17.01 18.04
N TYR A 151 30.43 17.27 17.70
CA TYR A 151 30.83 17.38 16.30
C TYR A 151 30.96 15.99 15.68
N GLY A 152 30.43 15.83 14.48
CA GLY A 152 30.57 14.63 13.67
C GLY A 152 31.80 14.69 12.77
N GLU A 153 32.32 13.51 12.41
CA GLU A 153 33.34 13.39 11.37
C GLU A 153 32.65 13.37 10.00
N ASN A 154 33.20 14.11 9.04
CA ASN A 154 32.80 14.05 7.64
C ASN A 154 33.40 12.80 6.95
N GLU A 155 33.03 12.54 5.70
CA GLU A 155 33.49 11.36 4.93
C GLU A 155 35.02 11.22 4.84
N ASP A 156 35.74 12.34 4.93
CA ASP A 156 37.21 12.40 4.95
C ASP A 156 37.84 12.24 6.36
N ASN A 157 37.06 11.80 7.36
CA ASN A 157 37.42 11.74 8.79
C ASN A 157 37.86 13.10 9.38
N ARG A 158 37.44 14.21 8.76
CA ARG A 158 37.71 15.56 9.26
C ARG A 158 36.50 16.10 10.01
N ILE A 159 36.78 16.78 11.12
CA ILE A 159 35.76 17.43 11.93
C ILE A 159 35.75 18.91 11.57
N GLY A 160 34.72 19.33 10.84
CA GLY A 160 34.63 20.67 10.32
C GLY A 160 33.44 20.86 9.39
N LEU A 161 33.39 22.05 8.80
CA LEU A 161 32.30 22.51 7.96
C LEU A 161 32.81 22.65 6.52
N LYS A 162 32.06 22.11 5.55
CA LYS A 162 32.37 22.19 4.13
C LYS A 162 31.47 23.26 3.50
N VAL A 163 32.08 24.26 2.88
CA VAL A 163 31.36 25.27 2.10
C VAL A 163 31.68 25.05 0.63
N CYS A 164 30.65 24.86 -0.18
CA CYS A 164 30.76 24.75 -1.62
C CYS A 164 29.97 25.88 -2.29
N LYS A 165 30.53 26.49 -3.32
CA LYS A 165 29.82 27.43 -4.19
C LYS A 165 29.74 26.85 -5.59
N GLN A 166 28.56 26.93 -6.18
CA GLN A 166 28.31 26.56 -7.57
C GLN A 166 28.09 27.83 -8.36
N HIS A 167 28.83 27.98 -9.45
CA HIS A 167 28.72 29.14 -10.31
C HIS A 167 28.98 28.76 -11.76
N TYR A 168 28.45 29.56 -12.67
CA TYR A 168 28.79 29.42 -14.08
C TYR A 168 30.27 29.74 -14.31
N LYS A 169 30.88 29.04 -15.27
CA LYS A 169 32.22 29.40 -15.74
C LYS A 169 32.23 30.82 -16.27
N LYS A 170 33.37 31.49 -16.09
CA LYS A 170 33.52 32.90 -16.45
C LYS A 170 33.46 33.07 -17.98
N GLY A 171 32.33 33.54 -18.49
CA GLY A 171 32.22 34.09 -19.84
C GLY A 171 32.86 35.47 -19.96
N THR A 172 33.07 35.96 -21.19
CA THR A 172 33.59 37.30 -21.46
C THR A 172 32.53 38.37 -21.12
N MET A 173 32.90 39.35 -20.27
CA MET A 173 32.08 40.48 -19.77
C MET A 173 31.75 41.48 -20.91
N PHE A 174 30.60 42.18 -20.99
CA PHE A 174 30.19 43.34 -20.17
C PHE A 174 28.68 43.71 -20.29
N PRO A 175 28.15 44.49 -19.32
CA PRO A 175 26.73 44.82 -19.12
C PRO A 175 26.28 46.14 -19.78
N SER A 176 26.88 46.53 -20.91
CA SER A 176 26.47 47.74 -21.65
C SER A 176 25.77 47.45 -22.98
N ASN A 177 25.80 46.21 -23.49
CA ASN A 177 25.38 45.88 -24.86
C ASN A 177 24.30 44.78 -24.96
N GLU A 178 23.49 44.51 -23.93
CA GLU A 178 22.43 43.47 -23.95
C GLU A 178 22.92 42.02 -24.26
N THR A 179 24.21 41.80 -24.51
CA THR A 179 24.80 40.49 -24.79
C THR A 179 25.40 39.89 -23.52
N LEU A 180 24.67 38.98 -22.87
CA LEU A 180 25.19 38.15 -21.78
C LEU A 180 25.71 36.83 -22.38
N ASN A 181 27.03 36.70 -22.49
CA ASN A 181 27.65 35.43 -22.90
C ASN A 181 28.11 34.68 -21.65
N ILE A 182 27.26 33.79 -21.15
CA ILE A 182 27.58 32.89 -20.03
C ILE A 182 27.83 31.50 -20.59
N ASP A 183 28.94 30.89 -20.17
CA ASP A 183 29.17 29.47 -20.36
C ASP A 183 28.26 28.70 -19.39
N ASN A 184 27.42 27.81 -19.93
CA ASN A 184 26.48 27.01 -19.13
C ASN A 184 27.19 25.92 -18.30
N ASP A 185 28.48 25.71 -18.53
CA ASP A 185 29.29 24.83 -17.69
C ASP A 185 29.34 25.33 -16.24
N ILE A 186 29.03 24.42 -15.31
CA ILE A 186 29.02 24.68 -13.87
C ILE A 186 30.41 24.36 -13.29
N GLU A 187 30.95 25.31 -12.53
CA GLU A 187 32.17 25.16 -11.73
C GLU A 187 31.78 25.02 -10.25
N LEU A 188 32.36 24.03 -9.58
CA LEU A 188 32.15 23.74 -8.16
C LEU A 188 33.45 23.99 -7.40
N ASP A 189 33.47 25.05 -6.61
CA ASP A 189 34.57 25.38 -5.71
C ASP A 189 34.15 25.02 -4.27
N CYS A 190 34.95 24.21 -3.57
CA CYS A 190 34.69 23.84 -2.17
C CYS A 190 35.89 24.14 -1.27
N VAL A 191 35.61 24.58 -0.04
CA VAL A 191 36.58 24.78 1.04
C VAL A 191 36.12 24.01 2.28
N HIS A 192 37.07 23.32 2.91
CA HIS A 192 36.85 22.66 4.19
C HIS A 192 37.44 23.54 5.31
N LEU A 193 36.59 23.90 6.28
CA LEU A 193 36.96 24.66 7.47
C LEU A 193 37.02 23.70 8.65
N ASP A 194 38.23 23.30 9.02
CA ASP A 194 38.46 22.44 10.18
C ASP A 194 38.25 23.24 11.49
N LEU A 195 37.80 22.56 12.55
CA LEU A 195 37.50 23.20 13.84
C LEU A 195 38.69 23.96 14.44
N GLN A 196 39.92 23.49 14.19
CA GLN A 196 41.14 24.12 14.67
C GLN A 196 41.42 25.45 13.95
N ASP A 197 41.07 25.55 12.67
CA ASP A 197 41.27 26.78 11.90
C ASP A 197 40.19 27.83 12.17
N LEU A 198 39.00 27.38 12.59
CA LEU A 198 37.94 28.28 13.08
C LEU A 198 38.32 28.97 14.40
N SER A 199 39.15 28.34 15.23
CA SER A 199 39.56 28.84 16.56
C SER A 199 40.67 29.92 16.56
N LYS A 200 41.21 30.28 15.39
CA LYS A 200 42.26 31.30 15.26
C LYS A 200 41.62 32.69 15.21
N ASP A 201 42.03 33.59 16.10
CA ASP A 201 41.62 34.99 16.10
C ASP A 201 42.75 35.92 15.59
N PRO A 202 42.50 36.78 14.58
CA PRO A 202 41.26 36.89 13.79
C PRO A 202 41.10 35.71 12.81
N PRO A 203 39.86 35.36 12.43
CA PRO A 203 39.61 34.29 11.48
C PRO A 203 40.11 34.67 10.07
N ASP A 204 41.31 34.19 9.70
CA ASP A 204 41.93 34.42 8.39
C ASP A 204 41.04 34.00 7.22
N TRP A 205 40.16 33.02 7.43
CA TRP A 205 39.27 32.46 6.42
C TRP A 205 38.22 33.47 5.92
N LYS A 206 37.81 34.45 6.74
CA LYS A 206 36.81 35.47 6.35
C LYS A 206 37.29 36.35 5.19
N ASN A 207 38.60 36.56 5.09
CA ASN A 207 39.23 37.37 4.05
C ASN A 207 39.75 36.52 2.87
N SER A 208 39.49 35.21 2.86
CA SER A 208 39.94 34.35 1.76
C SER A 208 39.23 34.69 0.46
N SER A 209 39.94 34.53 -0.68
CA SER A 209 39.39 34.76 -2.02
C SER A 209 38.18 33.88 -2.33
N PHE A 210 38.02 32.76 -1.61
CA PHE A 210 36.90 31.85 -1.75
C PHE A 210 35.55 32.51 -1.44
N PHE A 211 35.45 33.25 -0.33
CA PHE A 211 34.21 33.92 0.08
C PHE A 211 33.88 35.17 -0.75
N ARG A 212 34.69 35.53 -1.76
CA ARG A 212 34.29 36.56 -2.72
C ARG A 212 33.26 35.99 -3.69
N LEU A 213 31.98 36.18 -3.37
CA LEU A 213 30.85 35.69 -4.16
C LEU A 213 30.52 36.66 -5.30
N GLU A 214 30.46 36.14 -6.52
CA GLU A 214 30.04 36.87 -7.71
C GLU A 214 28.58 36.53 -8.03
N PHE A 215 27.63 37.23 -7.40
CA PHE A 215 26.19 36.93 -7.43
C PHE A 215 25.57 36.83 -8.83
N TYR A 216 26.14 37.48 -9.85
CA TYR A 216 25.64 37.44 -11.22
C TYR A 216 25.83 36.06 -11.89
N ARG A 217 26.78 35.26 -11.42
CA ARG A 217 27.05 33.90 -11.92
C ARG A 217 26.82 32.81 -10.87
N LEU A 218 26.51 33.21 -9.63
CA LEU A 218 26.31 32.31 -8.51
C LEU A 218 24.97 31.60 -8.63
N LEU A 219 25.01 30.27 -8.71
CA LEU A 219 23.81 29.44 -8.75
C LEU A 219 23.36 29.08 -7.34
N GLN A 220 24.26 28.55 -6.53
CA GLN A 220 23.96 28.20 -5.14
C GLN A 220 25.22 28.18 -4.27
N VAL A 221 25.04 28.39 -2.96
CA VAL A 221 26.05 28.11 -1.94
C VAL A 221 25.51 27.03 -1.02
N GLU A 222 26.31 26.01 -0.77
CA GLU A 222 25.96 24.88 0.07
C GLU A 222 26.93 24.81 1.25
N ILE A 223 26.39 24.73 2.45
CA ILE A 223 27.15 24.56 3.69
C ILE A 223 26.75 23.21 4.28
N SER A 224 27.67 22.25 4.32
CA SER A 224 27.45 20.92 4.86
C SER A 224 28.34 20.63 6.08
N PHE A 225 27.75 20.04 7.12
CA PHE A 225 28.46 19.65 8.33
C PHE A 225 27.73 18.52 9.07
N HIS A 226 28.50 17.68 9.77
CA HIS A 226 27.94 16.59 10.56
C HIS A 226 27.92 16.93 12.05
N LEU A 227 26.81 16.62 12.71
CA LEU A 227 26.65 16.68 14.17
C LEU A 227 26.30 15.31 14.72
N LYS A 228 26.71 15.02 15.95
CA LYS A 228 26.35 13.81 16.69
C LYS A 228 25.41 14.19 17.83
N GLY A 229 24.30 13.48 17.95
CA GLY A 229 23.36 13.62 19.07
C GLY A 229 23.10 12.27 19.73
N ILE A 230 22.68 12.30 21.00
CA ILE A 230 22.26 11.11 21.72
C ILE A 230 20.81 11.32 22.15
N ASP A 231 19.94 10.37 21.83
CA ASP A 231 18.57 10.41 22.29
C ASP A 231 18.44 9.76 23.68
N LEU A 232 18.29 10.61 24.70
CA LEU A 232 18.11 10.17 26.09
C LEU A 232 16.64 9.82 26.42
N GLN A 233 15.66 10.16 25.56
CA GLN A 233 14.25 9.92 25.83
C GLN A 233 13.92 8.42 25.85
N THR A 234 14.61 7.64 25.02
CA THR A 234 14.57 6.16 24.97
C THR A 234 14.89 5.47 26.31
N ILE A 235 15.64 6.13 27.21
CA ILE A 235 15.92 5.59 28.54
C ILE A 235 14.62 5.45 29.35
N HIS A 236 13.66 6.36 29.16
CA HIS A 236 12.36 6.31 29.84
C HIS A 236 11.50 5.13 29.37
N SER A 237 11.62 4.74 28.09
CA SER A 237 10.97 3.55 27.53
C SER A 237 11.71 2.23 27.86
N ARG A 238 12.78 2.29 28.66
CA ARG A 238 13.65 1.15 29.01
C ARG A 238 14.32 0.51 27.78
N GLU A 239 14.53 1.28 26.73
CA GLU A 239 15.32 0.91 25.56
C GLU A 239 16.74 1.48 25.70
N LEU A 240 17.69 0.97 24.91
CA LEU A 240 19.05 1.51 24.89
C LEU A 240 19.03 2.80 24.06
N PRO A 241 19.75 3.87 24.49
CA PRO A 241 19.78 5.10 23.73
C PRO A 241 20.55 4.91 22.43
N ASP A 242 19.98 5.51 21.38
CA ASP A 242 20.54 5.51 20.05
C ASP A 242 21.39 6.77 19.83
N CYS A 243 22.50 6.59 19.11
CA CYS A 243 23.36 7.68 18.68
C CYS A 243 22.93 8.08 17.27
N TYR A 244 22.77 9.38 17.06
CA TYR A 244 22.38 9.95 15.78
C TYR A 244 23.53 10.74 15.19
N VAL A 245 23.79 10.56 13.90
CA VAL A 245 24.64 11.41 13.09
C VAL A 245 23.74 12.22 12.19
N PHE A 246 23.62 13.51 12.48
CA PHE A 246 22.88 14.48 11.68
C PHE A 246 23.79 15.04 10.60
N GLN A 247 23.43 14.82 9.33
CA GLN A 247 24.03 15.43 8.17
C GLN A 247 23.22 16.66 7.82
N ASN A 248 23.73 17.83 8.20
CA ASN A 248 23.03 19.09 8.02
C ASN A 248 23.57 19.78 6.77
N THR A 249 22.65 20.30 5.95
CA THR A 249 22.96 21.00 4.71
C THR A 249 22.14 22.29 4.64
N ILE A 250 22.83 23.41 4.49
CA ILE A 250 22.21 24.74 4.27
C ILE A 250 22.44 25.12 2.82
N ILE A 251 21.36 25.33 2.07
CA ILE A 251 21.42 25.65 0.64
C ILE A 251 20.88 27.06 0.43
N PHE A 252 21.73 27.94 -0.07
CA PHE A 252 21.38 29.26 -0.56
C PHE A 252 21.15 29.16 -2.06
N ASP A 253 19.90 29.09 -2.50
CA ASP A 253 19.52 28.95 -3.90
C ASP A 253 19.30 30.33 -4.57
N ASN A 254 20.06 30.57 -5.63
CA ASN A 254 20.00 31.76 -6.47
C ASN A 254 19.79 31.41 -7.96
N LYS A 255 19.37 30.18 -8.30
CA LYS A 255 19.19 29.72 -9.70
C LYS A 255 18.25 30.60 -10.52
N ALA A 256 17.22 31.16 -9.89
CA ALA A 256 16.26 32.03 -10.56
C ALA A 256 16.80 33.43 -10.87
N HIS A 257 17.91 33.85 -10.25
CA HIS A 257 18.49 35.20 -10.35
C HIS A 257 17.46 36.34 -10.23
N SER A 258 16.42 36.16 -9.41
CA SER A 258 15.30 37.09 -9.27
C SER A 258 15.54 38.23 -8.25
N GLY A 259 16.75 38.32 -7.69
CA GLY A 259 17.06 39.23 -6.58
C GLY A 259 16.56 38.74 -5.21
N LYS A 260 16.07 37.50 -5.14
CA LYS A 260 15.68 36.80 -3.90
C LYS A 260 16.44 35.49 -3.82
N ILE A 261 17.26 35.32 -2.78
CA ILE A 261 17.94 34.06 -2.48
C ILE A 261 17.05 33.29 -1.51
N LYS A 262 16.69 32.06 -1.87
CA LYS A 262 15.91 31.16 -1.00
C LYS A 262 16.88 30.31 -0.20
N ILE A 263 16.67 30.21 1.11
CA ILE A 263 17.51 29.42 2.01
C ILE A 263 16.73 28.19 2.45
N TYR A 264 17.31 27.03 2.16
CA TYR A 264 16.80 25.73 2.58
C TYR A 264 17.72 25.18 3.66
N PHE A 265 17.13 24.55 4.68
CA PHE A 265 17.86 23.81 5.70
C PHE A 265 17.34 22.38 5.70
N ASP A 266 18.21 21.44 5.36
CA ASP A 266 17.92 20.02 5.37
C ASP A 266 18.79 19.29 6.40
N SER A 267 18.21 18.30 7.07
CA SER A 267 18.90 17.52 8.11
C SER A 267 18.51 16.06 8.01
N ASP A 268 19.48 15.26 7.55
CA ASP A 268 19.34 13.82 7.47
C ASP A 268 19.99 13.14 8.68
N ALA A 269 19.19 12.38 9.43
CA ALA A 269 19.67 11.68 10.61
C ALA A 269 19.95 10.21 10.28
N LYS A 270 21.19 9.77 10.51
CA LYS A 270 21.61 8.37 10.47
C LYS A 270 21.73 7.81 11.89
N ILE A 271 21.20 6.62 12.11
CA ILE A 271 21.24 5.95 13.41
C ILE A 271 22.47 5.05 13.49
N GLU A 272 23.25 5.19 14.55
CA GLU A 272 24.45 4.39 14.83
C GLU A 272 24.40 3.78 16.25
N GLU A 273 25.18 2.71 16.45
CA GLU A 273 25.45 2.21 17.79
C GLU A 273 26.40 3.14 18.54
N CYS A 274 25.96 3.60 19.72
CA CYS A 274 26.86 4.28 20.63
C CYS A 274 27.95 3.33 21.14
N LYS A 275 29.21 3.74 20.99
CA LYS A 275 30.36 3.01 21.54
C LYS A 275 30.41 3.18 23.07
N ASP A 276 30.57 2.07 23.81
CA ASP A 276 30.85 2.02 25.25
C ASP A 276 29.83 2.74 26.18
N LEU A 277 28.53 2.49 26.00
CA LEU A 277 27.50 2.92 26.95
C LEU A 277 27.46 2.02 28.20
N ASN A 278 28.06 2.48 29.30
CA ASN A 278 27.94 1.83 30.60
C ASN A 278 26.66 2.28 31.33
N ILE A 279 25.50 1.77 30.89
CA ILE A 279 24.22 2.04 31.57
C ILE A 279 23.98 0.95 32.62
N PHE A 280 24.03 1.32 33.89
CA PHE A 280 23.72 0.42 35.00
C PHE A 280 22.20 0.16 35.08
N GLY A 281 21.72 -1.02 34.64
CA GLY A 281 20.30 -1.39 34.75
C GLY A 281 19.87 -2.68 34.03
N SER A 282 18.68 -3.21 34.35
CA SER A 282 18.12 -4.46 33.79
C SER A 282 17.53 -4.34 32.37
N THR A 283 17.91 -3.30 31.62
CA THR A 283 17.34 -2.89 30.33
C THR A 283 17.56 -3.92 29.20
N GLN A 284 18.62 -4.73 29.28
CA GLN A 284 18.96 -5.73 28.26
C GLN A 284 17.89 -6.83 28.08
N LYS A 285 17.08 -7.11 29.12
CA LYS A 285 16.05 -8.17 29.06
C LYS A 285 14.88 -7.79 28.14
N ASN A 286 14.50 -6.51 28.05
CA ASN A 286 13.36 -6.07 27.24
C ASN A 286 13.60 -6.23 25.74
N ALA A 287 14.79 -5.88 25.25
CA ALA A 287 15.14 -5.98 23.83
C ALA A 287 15.01 -7.43 23.30
N GLN A 288 15.44 -8.42 24.10
CA GLN A 288 15.31 -9.83 23.76
C GLN A 288 13.83 -10.27 23.64
N TYR A 289 12.96 -9.79 24.53
CA TYR A 289 11.52 -10.10 24.44
C TYR A 289 10.87 -9.54 23.17
N VAL A 290 11.28 -8.36 22.69
CA VAL A 290 10.70 -7.79 21.46
C VAL A 290 11.16 -8.56 20.22
N LEU A 291 12.43 -8.98 20.16
CA LEU A 291 12.92 -9.84 19.07
C LEU A 291 12.23 -11.21 19.05
N VAL A 292 12.05 -11.83 20.21
CA VAL A 292 11.30 -13.10 20.33
C VAL A 292 9.86 -12.93 19.89
N PHE A 293 9.23 -11.80 20.24
CA PHE A 293 7.88 -11.48 19.81
C PHE A 293 7.78 -11.31 18.27
N ASP A 294 8.71 -10.58 17.66
CA ASP A 294 8.75 -10.40 16.19
C ASP A 294 8.98 -11.74 15.47
N ALA A 295 9.85 -12.62 16.00
CA ALA A 295 10.04 -13.97 15.46
C ALA A 295 8.77 -14.83 15.56
N PHE A 296 8.01 -14.72 16.65
CA PHE A 296 6.75 -15.44 16.81
C PHE A 296 5.67 -14.96 15.82
N VAL A 297 5.63 -13.66 15.50
CA VAL A 297 4.75 -13.14 14.45
C VAL A 297 5.09 -13.77 13.10
N ILE A 298 6.38 -13.86 12.75
CA ILE A 298 6.83 -14.50 11.50
C ILE A 298 6.35 -15.96 11.44
N VAL A 299 6.48 -16.72 12.53
CA VAL A 299 6.03 -18.12 12.59
C VAL A 299 4.52 -18.24 12.35
N ILE A 300 3.71 -17.38 12.97
CA ILE A 300 2.25 -17.37 12.76
C ILE A 300 1.91 -17.01 11.31
N CYS A 301 2.55 -15.99 10.75
CA CYS A 301 2.34 -15.57 9.36
C CYS A 301 2.76 -16.66 8.38
N LEU A 302 3.86 -17.36 8.60
CA LEU A 302 4.28 -18.51 7.79
C LEU A 302 3.28 -19.68 7.88
N ALA A 303 2.80 -19.99 9.08
CA ALA A 303 1.76 -21.02 9.25
C ALA A 303 0.46 -20.64 8.53
N SER A 304 0.06 -19.36 8.60
CA SER A 304 -1.07 -18.80 7.86
C SER A 304 -0.88 -18.93 6.35
N LEU A 305 0.28 -18.49 5.84
CA LEU A 305 0.66 -18.53 4.44
C LEU A 305 0.60 -19.95 3.89
N ILE A 306 1.17 -20.94 4.59
CA ILE A 306 1.15 -22.34 4.20
C ILE A 306 -0.29 -22.89 4.15
N LEU A 307 -1.11 -22.61 5.17
CA LEU A 307 -2.49 -23.10 5.23
C LEU A 307 -3.39 -22.48 4.16
N CYS A 308 -3.21 -21.19 3.87
CA CYS A 308 -3.93 -20.45 2.85
C CYS A 308 -3.50 -20.90 1.44
N THR A 309 -2.20 -21.05 1.20
CA THR A 309 -1.66 -21.56 -0.06
C THR A 309 -2.17 -22.98 -0.33
N ARG A 310 -2.18 -23.85 0.69
CA ARG A 310 -2.76 -25.20 0.58
C ARG A 310 -4.25 -25.16 0.22
N SER A 311 -5.03 -24.22 0.75
CA SER A 311 -6.45 -24.09 0.33
C SER A 311 -6.60 -23.63 -1.10
N ILE A 312 -5.75 -22.72 -1.60
CA ILE A 312 -5.79 -22.31 -3.01
C ILE A 312 -5.40 -23.47 -3.93
N VAL A 313 -4.34 -24.21 -3.59
CA VAL A 313 -3.93 -25.39 -4.36
C VAL A 313 -5.03 -26.46 -4.38
N LEU A 314 -5.71 -26.68 -3.24
CA LEU A 314 -6.86 -27.58 -3.17
C LEU A 314 -8.01 -27.08 -4.06
N ALA A 315 -8.29 -25.77 -4.04
CA ALA A 315 -9.32 -25.15 -4.88
C ALA A 315 -9.03 -25.32 -6.37
N LEU A 316 -7.79 -25.06 -6.80
CA LEU A 316 -7.35 -25.24 -8.18
C LEU A 316 -7.40 -26.71 -8.63
N ARG A 317 -7.04 -27.64 -7.72
CA ARG A 317 -7.18 -29.08 -8.00
C ARG A 317 -8.64 -29.49 -8.15
N LEU A 318 -9.52 -28.98 -7.29
CA LEU A 318 -10.96 -29.24 -7.35
C LEU A 318 -11.58 -28.64 -8.63
N GLN A 319 -11.19 -27.42 -8.98
CA GLN A 319 -11.58 -26.76 -10.23
C GLN A 319 -11.16 -27.59 -11.45
N LYS A 320 -9.91 -28.06 -11.50
CA LYS A 320 -9.44 -28.91 -12.60
C LYS A 320 -10.22 -30.23 -12.69
N ARG A 321 -10.55 -30.85 -11.55
CA ARG A 321 -11.38 -32.07 -11.50
C ARG A 321 -12.80 -31.80 -11.99
N PHE A 322 -13.39 -30.66 -11.61
CA PHE A 322 -14.70 -30.23 -12.06
C PHE A 322 -14.74 -29.96 -13.57
N LEU A 323 -13.77 -29.22 -14.09
CA LEU A 323 -13.66 -28.93 -15.53
C LEU A 323 -13.49 -30.19 -16.38
N ASN A 324 -12.60 -31.10 -15.97
CA ASN A 324 -12.41 -32.36 -16.67
C ASN A 324 -13.68 -33.21 -16.65
N PHE A 325 -14.36 -33.29 -15.50
CA PHE A 325 -15.62 -34.03 -15.37
C PHE A 325 -16.74 -33.44 -16.24
N PHE A 326 -16.88 -32.11 -16.27
CA PHE A 326 -17.87 -31.43 -17.10
C PHE A 326 -17.62 -31.66 -18.60
N LEU A 327 -16.35 -31.62 -19.02
CA LEU A 327 -15.97 -31.86 -20.41
C LEU A 327 -16.18 -33.33 -20.82
N GLU A 328 -15.85 -34.29 -19.95
CA GLU A 328 -16.05 -35.72 -20.23
C GLU A 328 -17.54 -36.11 -20.31
N LYS A 329 -18.36 -35.59 -19.38
CA LYS A 329 -19.77 -36.01 -19.26
C LYS A 329 -20.72 -35.19 -20.12
N TYR A 330 -20.62 -33.86 -20.07
CA TYR A 330 -21.56 -32.95 -20.73
C TYR A 330 -21.03 -32.41 -22.06
N LYS A 331 -19.77 -32.70 -22.43
CA LYS A 331 -19.11 -32.23 -23.66
C LYS A 331 -19.18 -30.71 -23.87
N ARG A 332 -19.37 -29.96 -22.79
CA ARG A 332 -19.49 -28.50 -22.79
C ARG A 332 -18.42 -27.91 -21.88
N PRO A 333 -17.67 -26.89 -22.32
CA PRO A 333 -16.78 -26.15 -21.44
C PRO A 333 -17.58 -25.29 -20.45
N VAL A 334 -17.13 -25.24 -19.20
CA VAL A 334 -17.72 -24.39 -18.15
C VAL A 334 -17.33 -22.93 -18.41
N CYS A 335 -18.27 -22.00 -18.22
CA CYS A 335 -18.01 -20.56 -18.33
C CYS A 335 -16.88 -20.08 -17.41
N ASP A 336 -16.06 -19.14 -17.89
CA ASP A 336 -14.93 -18.58 -17.13
C ASP A 336 -15.37 -17.89 -15.84
N THR A 337 -16.58 -17.31 -15.81
CA THR A 337 -17.17 -16.72 -14.59
C THR A 337 -17.32 -17.75 -13.46
N ASP A 338 -17.67 -18.99 -13.78
CA ASP A 338 -17.80 -20.06 -12.80
C ASP A 338 -16.44 -20.64 -12.40
N GLN A 339 -15.43 -20.53 -13.28
CA GLN A 339 -14.04 -20.85 -12.94
C GLN A 339 -13.48 -19.91 -11.87
N TRP A 340 -13.70 -18.60 -12.02
CA TRP A 340 -13.23 -17.60 -11.06
C TRP A 340 -13.90 -17.74 -9.68
N LYS A 341 -15.12 -18.29 -9.59
CA LYS A 341 -15.77 -18.58 -8.30
C LYS A 341 -15.02 -19.60 -7.44
N PHE A 342 -14.14 -20.43 -7.99
CA PHE A 342 -13.35 -21.36 -7.18
C PHE A 342 -12.21 -20.66 -6.42
N ILE A 343 -11.69 -19.56 -6.98
CA ILE A 343 -10.62 -18.77 -6.39
C ILE A 343 -11.25 -17.78 -5.39
N ASN A 344 -11.08 -18.06 -4.11
CA ASN A 344 -11.54 -17.15 -3.06
C ASN A 344 -10.57 -15.97 -2.92
N GLY A 345 -11.02 -14.77 -3.29
CA GLY A 345 -10.21 -13.55 -3.26
C GLY A 345 -9.69 -13.19 -1.87
N TRP A 346 -10.40 -13.58 -0.81
CA TRP A 346 -9.95 -13.35 0.56
C TRP A 346 -8.69 -14.15 0.92
N TYR A 347 -8.50 -15.36 0.39
CA TYR A 347 -7.26 -16.09 0.62
C TYR A 347 -6.08 -15.44 -0.10
N VAL A 348 -6.29 -14.88 -1.29
CA VAL A 348 -5.27 -14.12 -2.03
C VAL A 348 -4.85 -12.88 -1.23
N LEU A 349 -5.83 -12.13 -0.71
CA LEU A 349 -5.59 -10.96 0.14
C LEU A 349 -4.79 -11.33 1.40
N VAL A 350 -5.14 -12.44 2.06
CA VAL A 350 -4.39 -12.95 3.22
C VAL A 350 -2.95 -13.32 2.86
N ILE A 351 -2.71 -13.95 1.71
CA ILE A 351 -1.36 -14.31 1.25
C ILE A 351 -0.50 -13.07 1.01
N ILE A 352 -1.05 -12.06 0.33
CA ILE A 352 -0.34 -10.79 0.08
C ILE A 352 0.01 -10.11 1.41
N SER A 353 -0.96 -10.04 2.32
CA SER A 353 -0.76 -9.48 3.66
C SER A 353 0.29 -10.25 4.47
N ASP A 354 0.28 -11.58 4.42
CA ASP A 354 1.27 -12.42 5.13
C ASP A 354 2.68 -12.21 4.58
N LEU A 355 2.84 -12.12 3.25
CA LEU A 355 4.14 -11.84 2.62
C LEU A 355 4.68 -10.46 3.03
N MET A 356 3.85 -9.42 2.98
CA MET A 356 4.23 -8.07 3.41
C MET A 356 4.59 -8.03 4.90
N THR A 357 3.86 -8.76 5.76
CA THR A 357 4.15 -8.85 7.20
C THR A 357 5.48 -9.55 7.47
N ILE A 358 5.78 -10.64 6.75
CA ILE A 358 7.05 -11.38 6.89
C ILE A 358 8.22 -10.50 6.47
N ILE A 359 8.15 -9.88 5.29
CA ILE A 359 9.21 -8.98 4.79
C ILE A 359 9.39 -7.80 5.75
N GLY A 360 8.29 -7.16 6.16
CA GLY A 360 8.32 -6.04 7.12
C GLY A 360 8.90 -6.44 8.48
N SER A 361 8.61 -7.65 8.98
CA SER A 361 9.15 -8.15 10.25
C SER A 361 10.65 -8.47 10.16
N ILE A 362 11.13 -8.99 9.03
CA ILE A 362 12.57 -9.21 8.80
C ILE A 362 13.30 -7.87 8.77
N LEU A 363 12.80 -6.90 8.00
CA LEU A 363 13.37 -5.55 7.97
C LEU A 363 13.38 -4.90 9.37
N LYS A 364 12.30 -5.06 10.14
CA LYS A 364 12.23 -4.57 11.53
C LYS A 364 13.31 -5.21 12.41
N MET A 365 13.58 -6.50 12.25
CA MET A 365 14.65 -7.19 12.99
C MET A 365 16.03 -6.69 12.55
N GLU A 366 16.27 -6.46 11.26
CA GLU A 366 17.53 -5.91 10.74
C GLU A 366 17.78 -4.47 11.19
N ILE A 367 16.72 -3.65 11.29
CA ILE A 367 16.78 -2.30 11.83
C ILE A 367 17.17 -2.31 13.30
N LYS A 368 16.59 -3.22 14.11
CA LYS A 368 16.97 -3.39 15.52
C LYS A 368 18.37 -3.96 15.70
N ALA A 369 18.82 -4.77 14.75
CA ALA A 369 20.21 -5.23 14.67
C ALA A 369 21.15 -4.15 14.10
N LYS A 370 20.63 -2.94 13.79
CA LYS A 370 21.34 -1.75 13.35
C LYS A 370 22.17 -1.94 12.08
N ASN A 371 21.73 -2.86 11.22
CA ASN A 371 22.37 -3.12 9.92
C ASN A 371 21.72 -2.28 8.79
N LEU A 372 20.48 -1.81 8.99
CA LEU A 372 19.72 -1.01 8.03
C LEU A 372 18.97 0.13 8.76
N THR A 373 18.80 1.27 8.09
CA THR A 373 18.11 2.46 8.63
C THR A 373 16.81 2.81 7.88
N ASN A 374 16.27 1.89 7.07
CA ASN A 374 15.08 2.15 6.22
C ASN A 374 13.76 1.95 7.00
N TYR A 375 13.45 2.84 7.94
CA TYR A 375 12.21 2.81 8.71
C TYR A 375 10.96 3.01 7.84
N ASP A 376 11.05 3.82 6.78
CA ASP A 376 9.90 4.14 5.91
C ASP A 376 9.37 2.92 5.15
N LEU A 377 10.28 2.11 4.58
CA LEU A 377 9.86 0.90 3.88
C LEU A 377 9.24 -0.11 4.86
N CYS A 378 9.82 -0.24 6.05
CA CYS A 378 9.30 -1.11 7.10
C CYS A 378 7.90 -0.66 7.57
N SER A 379 7.71 0.65 7.79
CA SER A 379 6.46 1.23 8.24
C SER A 379 5.35 1.09 7.19
N ILE A 380 5.66 1.32 5.90
CA ILE A 380 4.72 1.09 4.80
C ILE A 380 4.31 -0.38 4.72
N LEU A 381 5.27 -1.32 4.74
CA LEU A 381 4.96 -2.75 4.65
C LEU A 381 4.14 -3.26 5.84
N LEU A 382 4.52 -2.92 7.07
CA LEU A 382 3.79 -3.32 8.28
C LEU A 382 2.42 -2.61 8.38
N GLY A 383 2.34 -1.34 7.98
CA GLY A 383 1.09 -0.56 7.98
C GLY A 383 0.07 -1.10 6.97
N THR A 384 0.48 -1.23 5.71
CA THR A 384 -0.36 -1.79 4.63
C THR A 384 -0.77 -3.24 4.89
N SER A 385 0.13 -4.07 5.41
CA SER A 385 -0.21 -5.45 5.76
C SER A 385 -1.27 -5.51 6.85
N THR A 386 -1.15 -4.68 7.89
CA THR A 386 -2.15 -4.57 8.96
C THR A 386 -3.50 -4.07 8.42
N LEU A 387 -3.50 -3.06 7.54
CA LEU A 387 -4.72 -2.62 6.86
C LEU A 387 -5.40 -3.77 6.12
N LEU A 388 -4.65 -4.55 5.34
CA LEU A 388 -5.17 -5.73 4.63
C LEU A 388 -5.65 -6.80 5.62
N VAL A 389 -4.95 -7.06 6.73
CA VAL A 389 -5.42 -7.99 7.77
C VAL A 389 -6.79 -7.57 8.31
N TRP A 390 -6.97 -6.28 8.61
CA TRP A 390 -8.24 -5.74 9.11
C TRP A 390 -9.35 -5.75 8.05
N VAL A 391 -9.05 -5.44 6.80
CA VAL A 391 -9.98 -5.66 5.68
C VAL A 391 -10.37 -7.15 5.60
N GLY A 392 -9.43 -8.06 5.84
CA GLY A 392 -9.68 -9.50 5.92
C GLY A 392 -10.71 -9.91 6.98
N VAL A 393 -10.93 -9.10 8.04
CA VAL A 393 -11.98 -9.35 9.05
C VAL A 393 -13.38 -9.26 8.45
N ILE A 394 -13.58 -8.45 7.41
CA ILE A 394 -14.86 -8.29 6.71
C ILE A 394 -15.36 -9.65 6.17
N ARG A 395 -14.45 -10.54 5.78
CA ARG A 395 -14.77 -11.93 5.40
C ARG A 395 -15.58 -12.66 6.47
N TYR A 396 -15.21 -12.50 7.74
CA TYR A 396 -15.85 -13.18 8.86
C TYR A 396 -17.21 -12.57 9.20
N LEU A 397 -17.38 -11.26 8.91
CA LEU A 397 -18.70 -10.61 8.97
C LEU A 397 -19.64 -11.12 7.87
N GLY A 398 -19.09 -11.52 6.71
CA GLY A 398 -19.85 -12.13 5.61
C GLY A 398 -20.56 -13.45 5.95
N TYR A 399 -20.23 -14.10 7.07
CA TYR A 399 -20.99 -15.28 7.55
C TYR A 399 -22.39 -14.92 8.06
N PHE A 400 -22.63 -13.66 8.39
CA PHE A 400 -23.94 -13.18 8.80
C PHE A 400 -24.71 -12.68 7.57
N GLN A 401 -25.90 -13.25 7.34
CA GLN A 401 -26.73 -12.92 6.17
C GLN A 401 -27.02 -11.41 6.02
N ALA A 402 -27.16 -10.67 7.13
CA ALA A 402 -27.39 -9.23 7.11
C ALA A 402 -26.19 -8.40 6.60
N TYR A 403 -24.96 -8.75 6.99
CA TYR A 403 -23.75 -8.05 6.56
C TYR A 403 -23.26 -8.49 5.18
N ASN A 404 -23.59 -9.72 4.78
CA ASN A 404 -23.24 -10.25 3.46
C ASN A 404 -23.84 -9.40 2.32
N VAL A 405 -25.02 -8.79 2.50
CA VAL A 405 -25.64 -7.90 1.52
C VAL A 405 -24.69 -6.77 1.13
N LEU A 406 -24.13 -6.07 2.12
CA LEU A 406 -23.30 -4.90 1.90
C LEU A 406 -22.02 -5.27 1.14
N ILE A 407 -21.39 -6.39 1.51
CA ILE A 407 -20.17 -6.88 0.86
C ILE A 407 -20.45 -7.26 -0.60
N LEU A 408 -21.53 -8.00 -0.85
CA LEU A 408 -21.97 -8.39 -2.19
C LEU A 408 -22.34 -7.18 -3.04
N THR A 409 -22.98 -6.16 -2.44
CA THR A 409 -23.26 -4.89 -3.11
C THR A 409 -21.97 -4.20 -3.52
N MET A 410 -20.97 -4.10 -2.65
CA MET A 410 -19.69 -3.46 -2.95
C MET A 410 -18.94 -4.18 -4.07
N GLN A 411 -18.91 -5.52 -4.05
CA GLN A 411 -18.30 -6.32 -5.11
C GLN A 411 -19.04 -6.19 -6.45
N ALA A 412 -20.38 -6.18 -6.42
CA ALA A 412 -21.20 -6.04 -7.62
C ALA A 412 -21.14 -4.62 -8.21
N SER A 413 -21.02 -3.58 -7.37
CA SER A 413 -20.92 -2.20 -7.81
C SER A 413 -19.54 -1.84 -8.35
N LEU A 414 -18.46 -2.43 -7.82
CA LEU A 414 -17.08 -2.10 -8.19
C LEU A 414 -16.80 -2.05 -9.70
N PRO A 415 -17.15 -3.06 -10.53
CA PRO A 415 -16.90 -2.99 -11.98
C PRO A 415 -17.73 -1.91 -12.68
N LYS A 416 -18.98 -1.65 -12.23
CA LYS A 416 -19.81 -0.57 -12.77
C LYS A 416 -19.20 0.80 -12.44
N VAL A 417 -18.79 0.97 -11.17
CA VAL A 417 -18.16 2.19 -10.65
C VAL A 417 -16.83 2.45 -11.35
N LEU A 418 -15.96 1.44 -11.54
CA LEU A 418 -14.68 1.61 -12.24
C LEU A 418 -14.84 2.09 -13.68
N ARG A 419 -15.82 1.56 -14.42
CA ARG A 419 -16.12 2.04 -15.79
C ARG A 419 -16.58 3.49 -15.78
N PHE A 420 -17.43 3.86 -14.82
CA PHE A 420 -17.88 5.23 -14.68
C PHE A 420 -16.75 6.18 -14.23
N CYS A 421 -15.88 5.74 -13.29
CA CYS A 421 -14.66 6.44 -12.90
C CYS A 421 -13.73 6.69 -14.07
N ALA A 422 -13.57 5.75 -15.01
CA ALA A 422 -12.74 5.95 -16.19
C ALA A 422 -13.30 7.09 -17.08
N CYS A 423 -14.61 7.13 -17.30
CA CYS A 423 -15.25 8.21 -18.05
C CYS A 423 -15.15 9.57 -17.32
N ALA A 424 -15.46 9.60 -16.02
CA ALA A 424 -15.35 10.80 -15.20
C ALA A 424 -13.90 11.29 -15.08
N GLY A 425 -12.94 10.37 -15.01
CA GLY A 425 -11.51 10.64 -14.95
C GLY A 425 -10.99 11.36 -16.20
N MET A 426 -11.50 11.04 -17.39
CA MET A 426 -11.15 11.78 -18.61
C MET A 426 -11.59 13.24 -18.56
N ILE A 427 -12.79 13.51 -18.04
CA ILE A 427 -13.29 14.88 -17.84
C ILE A 427 -12.44 15.58 -16.78
N TYR A 428 -12.14 14.88 -15.68
CA TYR A 428 -11.34 15.39 -14.58
C TYR A 428 -9.95 15.84 -15.05
N LEU A 429 -9.25 15.00 -15.81
CA LEU A 429 -7.94 15.34 -16.40
C LEU A 429 -8.02 16.56 -17.32
N GLY A 430 -9.10 16.69 -18.11
CA GLY A 430 -9.34 17.88 -18.92
C GLY A 430 -9.41 19.16 -18.08
N TYR A 431 -10.13 19.12 -16.96
CA TYR A 431 -10.14 20.22 -15.99
C TYR A 431 -8.78 20.42 -15.33
N THR A 432 -8.05 19.38 -14.96
CA THR A 432 -6.71 19.47 -14.35
C THR A 432 -5.72 20.19 -15.27
N PHE A 433 -5.59 19.75 -16.53
CA PHE A 433 -4.68 20.40 -17.49
C PHE A 433 -5.06 21.85 -17.77
N CYS A 434 -6.36 22.12 -17.91
CA CYS A 434 -6.86 23.47 -18.14
C CYS A 434 -6.63 24.40 -16.93
N GLY A 435 -6.89 23.91 -15.72
CA GLY A 435 -6.65 24.64 -14.48
C GLY A 435 -5.17 24.93 -14.27
N TRP A 436 -4.30 23.94 -14.50
CA TRP A 436 -2.86 24.08 -14.37
C TRP A 436 -2.29 25.20 -15.24
N ILE A 437 -2.56 25.17 -16.56
CA ILE A 437 -1.97 26.14 -17.48
C ILE A 437 -2.57 27.55 -17.35
N VAL A 438 -3.88 27.67 -17.08
CA VAL A 438 -4.56 28.97 -17.06
C VAL A 438 -4.47 29.64 -15.69
N LEU A 439 -4.65 28.88 -14.61
CA LEU A 439 -4.69 29.40 -13.24
C LEU A 439 -3.35 29.30 -12.51
N GLY A 440 -2.44 28.42 -12.94
CA GLY A 440 -1.15 28.19 -12.28
C GLY A 440 -0.31 29.45 -12.03
N PRO A 441 -0.16 30.37 -13.01
CA PRO A 441 0.60 31.61 -12.79
C PRO A 441 -0.05 32.61 -11.82
N TYR A 442 -1.31 32.40 -11.46
CA TYR A 442 -2.12 33.37 -10.70
C TYR A 442 -2.67 32.83 -9.38
N HIS A 443 -2.45 31.53 -9.10
CA HIS A 443 -2.97 30.86 -7.93
C HIS A 443 -2.02 29.75 -7.48
N ASP A 444 -1.59 29.81 -6.22
CA ASP A 444 -0.55 28.94 -5.66
C ASP A 444 -0.93 27.45 -5.71
N LYS A 445 -2.18 27.10 -5.35
CA LYS A 445 -2.71 25.73 -5.49
C LYS A 445 -2.67 25.15 -6.91
N PHE A 446 -2.62 25.99 -7.93
CA PHE A 446 -2.62 25.56 -9.33
C PHE A 446 -1.22 25.51 -9.96
N GLU A 447 -0.14 25.72 -9.18
CA GLU A 447 1.23 25.78 -9.69
C GLU A 447 1.71 24.44 -10.28
N ASN A 448 1.49 23.35 -9.54
CA ASN A 448 1.92 22.00 -9.92
C ASN A 448 0.72 21.12 -10.29
N LEU A 449 0.90 20.21 -11.25
CA LEU A 449 -0.19 19.33 -11.68
C LEU A 449 -0.73 18.46 -10.52
N ASN A 450 0.15 18.04 -9.59
CA ASN A 450 -0.25 17.29 -8.40
C ASN A 450 -1.12 18.13 -7.45
N THR A 451 -0.71 19.36 -7.16
CA THR A 451 -1.48 20.27 -6.28
C THR A 451 -2.81 20.66 -6.92
N VAL A 452 -2.86 20.79 -8.25
CA VAL A 452 -4.11 21.00 -9.01
C VAL A 452 -5.04 19.79 -8.82
N ALA A 453 -4.51 18.56 -8.93
CA ALA A 453 -5.29 17.35 -8.73
C ALA A 453 -5.76 17.19 -7.28
N GLU A 454 -4.96 17.58 -6.29
CA GLU A 454 -5.38 17.57 -4.88
C GLU A 454 -6.45 18.64 -4.60
N CYS A 455 -6.28 19.84 -5.17
CA CYS A 455 -7.23 20.94 -5.06
C CYS A 455 -8.59 20.56 -5.68
N LEU A 456 -8.60 20.06 -6.92
CA LEU A 456 -9.82 19.64 -7.59
C LEU A 456 -10.50 18.48 -6.85
N PHE A 457 -9.75 17.51 -6.33
CA PHE A 457 -10.31 16.41 -5.55
C PHE A 457 -10.93 16.90 -4.23
N SER A 458 -10.28 17.85 -3.57
CA SER A 458 -10.81 18.50 -2.36
C SER A 458 -12.10 19.26 -2.65
N LEU A 459 -12.14 19.99 -3.78
CA LEU A 459 -13.34 20.70 -4.24
C LEU A 459 -14.51 19.75 -4.57
N VAL A 460 -14.27 18.56 -5.13
CA VAL A 460 -15.32 17.55 -5.37
C VAL A 460 -15.98 17.11 -4.07
N ASN A 461 -15.22 17.08 -2.97
CA ASN A 461 -15.71 16.75 -1.63
C ASN A 461 -16.24 17.97 -0.85
N GLY A 462 -16.22 19.17 -1.46
CA GLY A 462 -16.70 20.42 -0.86
C GLY A 462 -15.72 21.09 0.09
N ASP A 463 -14.44 20.68 0.09
CA ASP A 463 -13.41 21.29 0.92
C ASP A 463 -12.78 22.51 0.22
N ASP A 464 -12.48 23.52 1.04
CA ASP A 464 -11.83 24.78 0.68
C ASP A 464 -12.35 25.53 -0.57
N MET A 465 -13.66 25.51 -0.76
CA MET A 465 -14.32 26.19 -1.89
C MET A 465 -14.16 27.72 -1.84
N PHE A 466 -14.23 28.33 -0.65
CA PHE A 466 -14.15 29.78 -0.55
C PHE A 466 -12.72 30.31 -0.71
N ALA A 467 -11.70 29.68 -0.11
CA ALA A 467 -10.35 30.22 -0.23
C ALA A 467 -9.82 30.09 -1.67
N THR A 468 -10.16 29.01 -2.39
CA THR A 468 -9.85 28.91 -3.84
C THR A 468 -10.46 30.05 -4.64
N PHE A 469 -11.65 30.52 -4.26
CA PHE A 469 -12.28 31.69 -4.87
C PHE A 469 -11.68 33.03 -4.42
N ALA A 470 -11.14 33.12 -3.22
CA ALA A 470 -10.61 34.36 -2.63
C ALA A 470 -9.14 34.62 -3.01
N GLN A 471 -8.34 33.56 -3.16
CA GLN A 471 -6.89 33.62 -3.44
C GLN A 471 -6.56 34.01 -4.90
N ILE A 472 -7.54 34.03 -5.80
CA ILE A 472 -7.32 34.38 -7.21
C ILE A 472 -6.86 35.84 -7.32
N GLN A 473 -5.62 36.03 -7.74
CA GLN A 473 -5.04 37.35 -7.95
C GLN A 473 -5.77 38.10 -9.07
N GLN A 474 -6.33 39.29 -8.77
CA GLN A 474 -7.04 40.13 -9.75
C GLN A 474 -6.08 40.91 -10.67
N LYS A 475 -5.08 40.24 -11.26
CA LYS A 475 -4.15 40.89 -12.19
C LYS A 475 -4.74 41.09 -13.58
N SER A 476 -5.61 40.20 -14.02
CA SER A 476 -6.34 40.34 -15.29
C SER A 476 -7.81 39.96 -15.13
N ILE A 477 -8.71 40.80 -15.64
CA ILE A 477 -10.16 40.59 -15.53
C ILE A 477 -10.63 39.37 -16.33
N LEU A 478 -9.92 39.03 -17.42
CA LEU A 478 -10.22 37.87 -18.25
C LEU A 478 -9.93 36.57 -17.51
N VAL A 479 -8.75 36.44 -16.87
CA VAL A 479 -8.42 35.25 -16.08
C VAL A 479 -9.33 35.16 -14.85
N TRP A 480 -9.64 36.29 -14.22
CA TRP A 480 -10.60 36.32 -13.12
C TRP A 480 -11.98 35.80 -13.55
N LEU A 481 -12.53 36.28 -14.67
CA LEU A 481 -13.83 35.81 -15.17
C LEU A 481 -13.77 34.33 -15.59
N PHE A 482 -12.70 33.92 -16.27
CA PHE A 482 -12.47 32.52 -16.63
C PHE A 482 -12.41 31.62 -15.40
N SER A 483 -11.70 32.03 -14.35
CA SER A 483 -11.57 31.25 -13.11
C SER A 483 -12.91 31.02 -12.42
N ARG A 484 -13.79 32.04 -12.39
CA ARG A 484 -15.15 31.91 -11.85
C ARG A 484 -15.96 30.92 -12.67
N LEU A 485 -15.94 31.06 -14.00
CA LEU A 485 -16.67 30.16 -14.89
C LEU A 485 -16.16 28.72 -14.77
N TYR A 486 -14.84 28.54 -14.76
CA TYR A 486 -14.17 27.26 -14.60
C TYR A 486 -14.53 26.56 -13.28
N LEU A 487 -14.42 27.28 -12.15
CA LEU A 487 -14.72 26.69 -10.83
C LEU A 487 -16.21 26.42 -10.68
N TYR A 488 -17.10 27.33 -11.10
CA TYR A 488 -18.54 27.07 -11.06
C TYR A 488 -18.96 25.91 -11.97
N SER A 489 -18.38 25.80 -13.18
CA SER A 489 -18.67 24.69 -14.08
C SER A 489 -18.16 23.37 -13.52
N PHE A 490 -16.96 23.35 -12.94
CA PHE A 490 -16.40 22.17 -12.30
C PHE A 490 -17.23 21.71 -11.09
N ILE A 491 -17.49 22.61 -10.14
CA ILE A 491 -18.24 22.32 -8.92
C ILE A 491 -19.65 21.82 -9.25
N SER A 492 -20.36 22.53 -10.14
CA SER A 492 -21.74 22.13 -10.50
C SER A 492 -21.79 20.77 -11.20
N LEU A 493 -20.86 20.52 -12.13
CA LEU A 493 -20.81 19.25 -12.86
C LEU A 493 -20.40 18.08 -11.96
N PHE A 494 -19.33 18.23 -11.19
CA PHE A 494 -18.81 17.12 -10.39
C PHE A 494 -19.66 16.81 -9.16
N ILE A 495 -20.11 17.83 -8.42
CA ILE A 495 -20.91 17.63 -7.20
C ILE A 495 -22.34 17.23 -7.57
N TYR A 496 -23.03 17.98 -8.43
CA TYR A 496 -24.45 17.72 -8.65
C TYR A 496 -24.72 16.59 -9.64
N MET A 497 -23.89 16.41 -10.67
CA MET A 497 -24.13 15.37 -11.68
C MET A 497 -23.33 14.10 -11.41
N ILE A 498 -22.00 14.20 -11.35
CA ILE A 498 -21.13 13.01 -11.28
C ILE A 498 -21.28 12.29 -9.94
N LEU A 499 -21.21 13.01 -8.81
CA LEU A 499 -21.34 12.41 -7.48
C LEU A 499 -22.73 11.79 -7.27
N SER A 500 -23.79 12.49 -7.68
CA SER A 500 -25.16 11.95 -7.64
C SER A 500 -25.31 10.67 -8.46
N LEU A 501 -24.69 10.59 -9.65
CA LEU A 501 -24.70 9.40 -10.47
C LEU A 501 -23.89 8.26 -9.85
N PHE A 502 -22.76 8.55 -9.21
CA PHE A 502 -22.00 7.56 -8.42
C PHE A 502 -22.88 6.94 -7.32
N ILE A 503 -23.58 7.77 -6.54
CA ILE A 503 -24.47 7.31 -5.48
C ILE A 503 -25.63 6.48 -6.07
N ALA A 504 -26.21 6.92 -7.19
CA ALA A 504 -27.28 6.18 -7.87
C ALA A 504 -26.82 4.79 -8.36
N LEU A 505 -25.61 4.67 -8.91
CA LEU A 505 -25.05 3.38 -9.36
C LEU A 505 -24.80 2.38 -8.22
N ILE A 506 -24.37 2.88 -7.05
CA ILE A 506 -24.22 2.05 -5.85
C ILE A 506 -25.60 1.63 -5.34
N THR A 507 -26.57 2.56 -5.32
CA THR A 507 -27.94 2.30 -4.88
C THR A 507 -28.65 1.28 -5.78
N ASP A 508 -28.50 1.38 -7.11
CA ASP A 508 -29.02 0.40 -8.07
C ASP A 508 -28.46 -1.02 -7.82
N SER A 509 -27.15 -1.11 -7.57
CA SER A 509 -26.50 -2.37 -7.23
C SER A 509 -27.01 -2.92 -5.89
N TYR A 510 -27.24 -2.06 -4.90
CA TYR A 510 -27.83 -2.44 -3.62
C TYR A 510 -29.24 -3.02 -3.78
N ASP A 511 -30.12 -2.34 -4.52
CA ASP A 511 -31.48 -2.79 -4.78
C ASP A 511 -31.52 -4.09 -5.58
N THR A 512 -30.62 -4.26 -6.54
CA THR A 512 -30.48 -5.50 -7.32
C THR A 512 -30.10 -6.69 -6.43
N ILE A 513 -29.10 -6.52 -5.56
CA ILE A 513 -28.69 -7.58 -4.61
C ILE A 513 -29.80 -7.87 -3.59
N LYS A 514 -30.52 -6.85 -3.12
CA LYS A 514 -31.66 -7.00 -2.23
C LYS A 514 -32.79 -7.83 -2.88
N LYS A 515 -33.07 -7.60 -4.16
CA LYS A 515 -34.02 -8.42 -4.94
C LYS A 515 -33.53 -9.86 -5.11
N PHE A 516 -32.25 -10.08 -5.36
CA PHE A 516 -31.68 -11.44 -5.45
C PHE A 516 -31.76 -12.21 -4.13
N GLN A 517 -31.70 -11.54 -2.98
CA GLN A 517 -31.95 -12.22 -1.70
C GLN A 517 -33.41 -12.62 -1.50
N GLN A 518 -34.37 -11.84 -2.01
CA GLN A 518 -35.80 -12.14 -1.89
C GLN A 518 -36.25 -13.22 -2.89
N ASN A 519 -35.75 -13.16 -4.12
CA ASN A 519 -36.21 -14.00 -5.24
C ASN A 519 -35.27 -15.16 -5.58
N GLY A 520 -34.12 -15.25 -4.92
CA GLY A 520 -33.05 -16.18 -5.27
C GLY A 520 -32.03 -15.57 -6.25
N PHE A 521 -30.80 -16.07 -6.19
CA PHE A 521 -29.73 -15.67 -7.11
C PHE A 521 -29.95 -16.30 -8.50
N PRO A 522 -29.48 -15.64 -9.58
CA PRO A 522 -29.52 -16.21 -10.91
C PRO A 522 -28.75 -17.54 -10.92
N GLU A 523 -29.38 -18.57 -11.49
CA GLU A 523 -28.81 -19.92 -11.50
C GLU A 523 -27.55 -19.95 -12.38
N THR A 524 -26.52 -20.61 -11.85
CA THR A 524 -25.26 -20.85 -12.56
C THR A 524 -25.08 -22.35 -12.71
N ASP A 525 -24.35 -22.79 -13.74
CA ASP A 525 -24.14 -24.22 -14.04
C ASP A 525 -23.64 -24.98 -12.79
N LEU A 526 -22.83 -24.33 -11.96
CA LEU A 526 -22.38 -24.85 -10.67
C LEU A 526 -23.50 -24.98 -9.62
N GLN A 527 -24.38 -23.99 -9.51
CA GLN A 527 -25.50 -24.03 -8.55
C GLN A 527 -26.58 -25.02 -8.99
N GLU A 528 -26.87 -25.11 -10.29
CA GLU A 528 -27.74 -26.13 -10.85
C GLU A 528 -27.17 -27.53 -10.58
N PHE A 529 -25.87 -27.71 -10.83
CA PHE A 529 -25.16 -28.95 -10.49
C PHE A 529 -25.17 -29.25 -8.99
N LEU A 530 -25.30 -28.27 -8.09
CA LEU A 530 -25.42 -28.53 -6.64
C LEU A 530 -26.87 -28.79 -6.19
N LYS A 531 -27.88 -28.27 -6.90
CA LYS A 531 -29.31 -28.39 -6.57
C LYS A 531 -29.95 -29.73 -6.92
N GLU A 532 -29.48 -30.42 -7.96
CA GLU A 532 -30.06 -31.68 -8.46
C GLU A 532 -30.17 -32.84 -7.44
N CYS A 533 -29.65 -32.71 -6.21
CA CYS A 533 -29.91 -33.64 -5.12
C CYS A 533 -31.25 -33.42 -4.39
N SER A 534 -31.79 -32.20 -4.31
CA SER A 534 -33.03 -31.98 -3.54
C SER A 534 -34.24 -32.63 -4.22
N SER A 535 -34.27 -32.67 -5.55
CA SER A 535 -35.36 -33.29 -6.33
C SER A 535 -35.31 -34.83 -6.32
N LYS A 536 -34.12 -35.44 -6.22
CA LYS A 536 -33.99 -36.91 -6.13
C LYS A 536 -34.38 -37.44 -4.74
N GLU A 537 -34.12 -36.69 -3.67
CA GLU A 537 -34.59 -37.03 -2.31
C GLU A 537 -36.12 -36.90 -2.15
N GLU A 538 -36.77 -35.98 -2.88
CA GLU A 538 -38.24 -35.86 -2.91
C GLU A 538 -38.92 -37.02 -3.66
N TYR A 539 -38.37 -37.44 -4.80
CA TYR A 539 -38.90 -38.59 -5.56
C TYR A 539 -38.77 -39.93 -4.79
N GLN A 540 -37.73 -40.10 -3.98
CA GLN A 540 -37.56 -41.30 -3.13
C GLN A 540 -38.45 -41.26 -1.86
N LYS A 541 -38.90 -40.08 -1.43
CA LYS A 541 -39.89 -39.93 -0.35
C LYS A 541 -41.32 -40.23 -0.80
N GLU A 542 -41.69 -39.93 -2.04
CA GLU A 542 -43.03 -40.26 -2.55
C GLU A 542 -43.26 -41.77 -2.67
N SER A 543 -42.23 -42.56 -3.02
CA SER A 543 -42.36 -44.02 -3.09
C SER A 543 -42.35 -44.72 -1.72
N SER A 544 -41.96 -44.02 -0.64
CA SER A 544 -41.92 -44.56 0.73
C SER A 544 -43.06 -44.05 1.63
N ALA A 545 -43.92 -43.17 1.12
CA ALA A 545 -45.01 -42.54 1.88
C ALA A 545 -46.29 -43.39 2.05
N PHE A 546 -46.25 -44.71 1.79
CA PHE A 546 -47.38 -45.61 2.07
C PHE A 546 -47.27 -46.39 3.39
N LEU A 547 -46.18 -46.25 4.16
CA LEU A 547 -46.04 -46.88 5.48
C LEU A 547 -45.27 -46.00 6.47
N SER A 548 -45.95 -45.02 7.06
CA SER A 548 -46.02 -44.83 8.53
C SER A 548 -46.64 -43.48 8.87
N CYS A 549 -47.94 -43.52 9.16
CA CYS A 549 -48.57 -42.52 10.00
C CYS A 549 -48.07 -42.73 11.43
N ILE A 550 -47.31 -41.80 12.01
CA ILE A 550 -47.42 -41.33 13.41
C ILE A 550 -46.47 -40.14 13.64
N CYS A 551 -47.09 -39.04 14.01
CA CYS A 551 -46.62 -37.77 14.59
C CYS A 551 -45.19 -37.70 15.17
N CYS A 552 -44.39 -36.78 14.62
CA CYS A 552 -43.69 -35.73 15.40
C CYS A 552 -43.40 -34.50 14.53
N ARG A 553 -44.02 -33.39 14.91
CA ARG A 553 -44.04 -32.09 14.22
C ARG A 553 -42.65 -31.42 14.28
N ARG A 554 -41.77 -31.74 13.32
CA ARG A 554 -40.49 -31.02 13.13
C ARG A 554 -40.76 -29.75 12.31
N ARG A 555 -40.49 -28.60 12.93
CA ARG A 555 -40.56 -27.24 12.37
C ARG A 555 -39.91 -27.23 10.96
N LYS A 556 -40.69 -26.87 9.95
CA LYS A 556 -40.22 -26.59 8.58
C LYS A 556 -39.21 -25.43 8.69
N ARG A 557 -37.92 -25.74 8.62
CA ARG A 557 -36.85 -24.74 8.55
C ARG A 557 -36.65 -24.46 7.06
N SER A 558 -36.78 -23.20 6.69
CA SER A 558 -36.54 -22.66 5.35
C SER A 558 -35.31 -23.29 4.72
N ASP A 559 -35.42 -23.68 3.47
CA ASP A 559 -34.28 -24.05 2.63
C ASP A 559 -33.34 -22.85 2.55
N ASP A 560 -32.29 -22.86 3.38
CA ASP A 560 -31.19 -21.93 3.24
C ASP A 560 -30.43 -22.35 1.97
N HIS A 561 -30.67 -21.64 0.87
CA HIS A 561 -29.86 -21.76 -0.34
C HIS A 561 -28.38 -21.61 0.05
N LEU A 562 -27.57 -22.62 -0.31
CA LEU A 562 -26.12 -22.57 -0.19
C LEU A 562 -25.60 -21.44 -1.10
N ILE A 563 -25.45 -20.24 -0.55
CA ILE A 563 -24.85 -19.11 -1.25
C ILE A 563 -23.33 -19.28 -1.14
N PRO A 564 -22.60 -19.49 -2.24
CA PRO A 564 -21.15 -19.57 -2.19
C PRO A 564 -20.60 -18.20 -1.74
N ILE A 565 -19.94 -18.19 -0.58
CA ILE A 565 -19.26 -17.02 0.00
C ILE A 565 -17.82 -17.03 -0.52
N ASN A 566 -17.57 -16.51 -1.72
CA ASN A 566 -16.21 -16.32 -2.25
C ASN A 566 -15.97 -14.90 -2.75
#